data_AF-A0A4V1K5Q0-F1
#
_entry.id   AF-A0A4V1K5Q0-F1
#
_cell.length_a   1.000
_cell.length_b   1.000
_cell.length_c   1.000
_cell.angle_alpha   90.00
_cell.angle_beta   90.00
_cell.angle_gamma   90.00
#
_symmetry.space_group_name_H-M   'P 1'
#
loop_
_entity.id
_entity.type
_entity.pdbx_description
1 polymer ?
#
loop_
_entity_poly.entity_id
_entity_poly.type
_entity_poly.pdbx_seq_one_letter_code
_entity_poly.pdbx_strand_id
1 'polypeptide(L)' 'MAKAYYIGQVVMSVCVILFGVSYGIRCLVSNQIFCAVCFGFMAYVSGYKLMLPASLAELREYNERRKAK' A
#
# COMPACT_ATOMS: atom_id res chain seq x y z
N MET A 1 20.71 -5.28 5.65
CA MET A 1 19.93 -5.49 4.41
C MET A 1 18.44 -5.74 4.68
N ALA A 2 18.07 -6.63 5.61
CA ALA A 2 16.65 -6.92 5.93
C ALA A 2 15.78 -5.69 6.27
N LYS A 3 16.29 -4.75 7.09
CA LYS A 3 15.54 -3.53 7.46
C LYS A 3 15.15 -2.66 6.25
N ALA A 4 16.02 -2.57 5.24
CA ALA A 4 15.75 -1.80 4.03
C ALA A 4 14.67 -2.45 3.16
N TYR A 5 14.58 -3.80 3.18
CA TYR A 5 13.55 -4.55 2.48
C TYR A 5 12.15 -4.25 3.06
N TYR A 6 12.01 -4.31 4.39
CA TYR A 6 10.74 -3.99 5.06
C TYR A 6 10.30 -2.54 4.86
N ILE A 7 11.25 -1.59 4.91
CA ILE A 7 10.97 -0.18 4.60
C ILE A 7 10.53 -0.03 3.13
N GLY A 8 11.23 -0.69 2.20
CA GLY A 8 10.88 -0.68 0.78
C GLY A 8 9.47 -1.23 0.52
N GLN A 9 9.05 -2.25 1.27
CA GLN A 9 7.72 -2.86 1.18
C GLN A 9 6.61 -1.90 1.63
N VAL A 10 6.83 -1.17 2.72
CA VAL A 10 5.93 -0.10 3.18
C VAL A 10 5.87 1.03 2.16
N VAL A 11 7.02 1.49 1.66
CA VAL A 11 7.07 2.56 0.63
C VAL A 11 6.36 2.13 -0.64
N MET A 12 6.56 0.89 -1.10
CA MET A 12 5.88 0.37 -2.28
C MET A 12 4.37 0.25 -2.08
N SER A 13 3.92 -0.19 -0.89
CA SER A 13 2.50 -0.19 -0.53
C SER A 13 1.88 1.21 -0.65
N VAL A 14 2.55 2.24 -0.12
CA VAL A 14 2.11 3.62 -0.23
C VAL A 14 2.09 4.09 -1.69
N CYS A 15 3.10 3.75 -2.49
CA CYS A 15 3.13 4.07 -3.91
C CYS A 15 1.96 3.43 -4.69
N VAL A 16 1.61 2.18 -4.39
CA VAL A 16 0.46 1.49 -5.02
C VAL A 16 -0.86 2.18 -4.67
N ILE A 17 -1.03 2.60 -3.41
CA ILE A 17 -2.23 3.34 -2.98
C ILE A 17 -2.32 4.67 -3.73
N LEU A 18 -1.23 5.45 -3.76
CA LEU A 18 -1.19 6.75 -4.45
C LEU A 18 -1.45 6.59 -5.96
N PHE A 19 -0.88 5.55 -6.57
CA PHE A 19 -1.11 5.23 -7.98
C PHE A 19 -2.59 4.92 -8.24
N GLY A 20 -3.19 4.02 -7.45
CA GLY A 20 -4.59 3.65 -7.60
C GLY A 20 -5.56 4.80 -7.37
N VAL A 21 -5.29 5.68 -6.39
CA VAL A 21 -6.07 6.90 -6.16
C VAL A 21 -5.93 7.88 -7.31
N SER A 22 -4.70 8.13 -7.80
CA SER A 22 -4.45 9.06 -8.90
C SER A 22 -5.13 8.62 -10.20
N TYR A 23 -5.05 7.33 -10.52
CA TYR A 23 -5.73 6.76 -11.69
C TYR A 23 -7.24 6.71 -11.49
N GLY A 24 -7.73 6.45 -10.28
CA GLY A 24 -9.14 6.57 -9.95
C GLY A 24 -9.69 7.97 -10.22
N ILE A 25 -8.98 9.01 -9.78
CA ILE A 25 -9.32 10.42 -10.04
C ILE A 25 -9.29 10.73 -11.54
N ARG A 26 -8.26 10.28 -12.27
CA ARG A 26 -8.18 10.45 -13.73
C ARG A 26 -9.38 9.80 -14.45
N CYS A 27 -9.78 8.60 -14.03
CA CYS A 27 -10.96 7.91 -14.58
C CYS A 27 -12.25 8.67 -14.26
N LEU A 28 -12.39 9.26 -13.07
CA LEU A 28 -13.50 10.15 -12.70
C LEU A 28 -13.57 11.37 -13.62
N VAL A 29 -12.43 12.04 -13.88
CA VAL A 29 -12.35 13.19 -14.81
C VAL A 29 -12.74 12.78 -16.24
N SER A 30 -12.45 11.54 -16.63
CA SER A 30 -12.81 10.98 -17.95
C SER A 30 -14.24 10.40 -18.01
N ASN A 31 -15.06 10.62 -16.97
CA ASN A 31 -16.41 10.07 -16.82
C ASN A 31 -16.50 8.52 -16.86
N GLN A 32 -15.38 7.83 -16.64
CA GLN A 32 -15.31 6.37 -16.56
C GLN A 32 -15.49 5.91 -15.11
N ILE A 33 -16.71 6.07 -14.60
CA ILE A 33 -17.05 5.83 -13.19
C ILE A 33 -16.75 4.38 -12.78
N PHE A 34 -17.05 3.40 -13.65
CA PHE A 34 -16.74 1.98 -13.39
C PHE A 34 -15.24 1.75 -13.17
N CYS A 35 -14.40 2.25 -14.07
CA CYS A 35 -12.94 2.16 -13.95
C CYS A 35 -12.44 2.86 -12.68
N ALA A 36 -12.99 4.04 -12.36
CA ALA A 36 -12.62 4.79 -11.17
C ALA A 36 -12.92 4.01 -9.87
N VAL A 37 -14.07 3.35 -9.81
CA VAL A 37 -14.45 2.50 -8.68
C VAL A 37 -13.56 1.27 -8.60
N CYS A 38 -13.24 0.60 -9.72
CA CYS A 38 -12.33 -0.54 -9.73
C CYS A 38 -10.93 -0.19 -9.23
N PHE A 39 -10.36 0.94 -9.69
CA PHE A 39 -9.05 1.40 -9.24
C PHE A 39 -9.06 1.88 -7.78
N GLY A 40 -10.13 2.56 -7.34
CA GLY A 40 -10.33 2.92 -5.94
C GLY A 40 -10.46 1.70 -5.03
N PHE A 41 -11.21 0.68 -5.46
CA PHE A 41 -11.38 -0.57 -4.72
C PHE A 41 -10.07 -1.37 -4.65
N MET A 42 -9.31 -1.45 -5.74
CA MET A 42 -7.97 -2.02 -5.70
C MET A 42 -7.06 -1.26 -4.75
N ALA A 43 -6.98 0.07 -4.85
CA ALA A 43 -6.15 0.88 -3.95
C ALA A 43 -6.48 0.66 -2.47
N TYR A 44 -7.78 0.56 -2.16
CA TYR A 44 -8.25 0.33 -0.80
C TYR A 44 -7.99 -1.10 -0.32
N VAL A 45 -8.32 -2.12 -1.11
CA VAL A 45 -8.19 -3.52 -0.69
C VAL A 45 -6.74 -3.99 -0.72
N SER A 46 -6.04 -3.83 -1.84
CA SER A 46 -4.67 -4.33 -1.98
C SER A 46 -3.68 -3.45 -1.22
N GLY A 47 -3.80 -2.14 -1.39
CA GLY A 47 -2.91 -1.17 -0.78
C GLY A 47 -3.18 -1.00 0.71
N TYR A 48 -4.36 -0.45 1.06
CA TYR A 48 -4.65 -0.02 2.43
C TYR A 48 -4.99 -1.18 3.39
N LYS A 49 -5.79 -2.15 2.94
CA LYS A 49 -6.30 -3.22 3.81
C LYS A 49 -5.39 -4.45 3.90
N LEU A 50 -4.63 -4.79 2.85
CA LEU A 50 -3.73 -5.96 2.85
C LEU A 50 -2.25 -5.58 3.01
N MET A 51 -1.67 -4.86 2.04
CA MET A 51 -0.23 -4.63 2.00
C MET A 51 0.25 -3.79 3.18
N LEU A 52 -0.44 -2.70 3.51
CA LEU A 52 0.00 -1.78 4.56
C LEU A 52 0.06 -2.44 5.96
N PRO A 53 -0.98 -3.14 6.44
CA PRO A 53 -0.92 -3.80 7.74
C PRO A 53 0.04 -4.99 7.76
N ALA A 54 0.15 -5.76 6.67
CA ALA A 54 1.13 -6.85 6.58
C ALA A 54 2.57 -6.32 6.68
N SER A 55 2.88 -5.27 5.92
CA SER A 55 4.21 -4.63 5.93
C SER A 55 4.54 -4.03 7.30
N LEU A 56 3.55 -3.43 7.97
CA LEU A 56 3.72 -2.88 9.32
C LEU A 56 3.89 -3.98 10.38
N ALA A 57 3.19 -5.10 10.25
CA ALA A 57 3.33 -6.25 11.14
C ALA A 57 4.75 -6.84 11.06
N GLU A 58 5.26 -7.05 9.84
CA GLU A 58 6.63 -7.54 9.63
C GLU A 58 7.69 -6.56 10.15
N LEU A 59 7.50 -5.25 9.94
CA LEU A 59 8.42 -4.23 10.45
C LEU A 59 8.41 -4.17 11.98
N ARG A 60 7.25 -4.37 12.60
CA ARG A 60 7.09 -4.40 14.06
C ARG A 60 7.76 -5.64 14.66
N GLU A 61 7.55 -6.81 14.07
CA GLU A 61 8.18 -8.05 14.51
C GLU A 61 9.71 -7.99 14.36
N TYR A 62 10.22 -7.39 13.28
CA TYR A 62 11.65 -7.14 13.10
C TYR A 62 12.24 -6.23 14.19
N ASN A 63 11.51 -5.17 14.57
CA ASN A 63 11.95 -4.26 15.64
C ASN A 63 11.91 -4.91 17.04
N GLU A 64 10.90 -5.73 17.33
CA GLU A 64 10.82 -6.46 18.60
C GLU A 64 11.93 -7.49 18.74
N ARG A 65 12.21 -8.29 17.69
CA ARG A 65 13.35 -9.22 17.65
C ARG A 65 14.70 -8.51 17.81
N ARG A 66 14.81 -7.26 17.38
CA ARG A 66 16.02 -6.42 17.54
C ARG A 66 16.15 -5.78 18.92
N LYS A 67 15.06 -5.57 19.65
CA LYS A 67 15.07 -5.04 21.03
C LYS A 67 15.30 -6.11 22.08
N ALA A 68 14.90 -7.36 21.81
CA ALA A 68 15.07 -8.49 22.71
C ALA A 68 16.49 -9.12 22.69
N LYS A 69 17.40 -8.54 21.91
CA LYS A 69 18.79 -8.99 21.74
C LYS A 69 19.73 -7.85 22.13
#